data_AF-P01455-F1
#
_entry.id   AF-P01455-F1
#
_cell.length_a   1.000
_cell.length_b   1.000
_cell.length_c   1.000
_cell.angle_alpha   90.00
_cell.angle_beta   90.00
_cell.angle_gamma   90.00
#
_symmetry.space_group_name_H-M   'P 1'
#
loop_
_entity.id
_entity.type
_entity.pdbx_description
1 polymer ?
#
loop_
_entity_poly.entity_id
_entity_poly.type
_entity_poly.pdbx_seq_one_letter_code
_entity_poly.pdbx_strand_id
1 'polypeptide(L)' 'LKCHKLVPPVWKTCPEGKNLCYKMFMVSTSTVPVKRGCIDVCPKNSALVKYVCCSTDKCN' A
#
# COMPACT_ATOMS: atom_id res chain seq x y z
N LEU A 1 -10.65 -8.37 -0.76
CA LEU A 1 -9.54 -7.58 -1.33
C LEU A 1 -8.22 -8.33 -1.18
N LYS A 2 -7.45 -8.46 -2.26
CA LYS A 2 -6.07 -8.99 -2.28
C LYS A 2 -5.10 -7.86 -2.54
N CYS A 3 -3.98 -7.79 -1.84
CA CYS A 3 -2.96 -6.77 -2.06
C CYS A 3 -1.57 -7.41 -2.25
N HIS A 4 -0.71 -6.77 -3.03
CA HIS A 4 0.70 -7.14 -3.12
C HIS A 4 1.41 -6.91 -1.78
N LYS A 5 2.35 -7.82 -1.47
CA LYS A 5 3.41 -7.59 -0.49
C LYS A 5 4.50 -6.73 -1.14
N LEU A 6 5.59 -6.43 -0.42
CA LEU A 6 6.66 -5.56 -0.88
C LEU A 6 7.21 -5.93 -2.27
N VAL A 7 7.39 -7.24 -2.51
CA VAL A 7 7.92 -7.80 -3.77
C VAL A 7 6.80 -8.50 -4.55
N PRO A 8 6.27 -7.91 -5.63
CA PRO A 8 5.41 -8.61 -6.57
C PRO A 8 6.11 -9.82 -7.21
N PRO A 9 5.41 -10.92 -7.54
CA PRO A 9 3.95 -11.06 -7.56
C PRO A 9 3.35 -11.55 -6.24
N VAL A 10 4.13 -11.61 -5.14
CA VAL A 10 3.64 -12.12 -3.86
C VAL A 10 2.48 -11.25 -3.36
N TRP A 11 1.37 -11.90 -3.03
CA TRP A 11 0.15 -11.24 -2.57
C TRP A 11 -0.32 -11.83 -1.24
N LYS A 12 -1.24 -11.13 -0.59
CA LYS A 12 -1.97 -11.59 0.58
C LYS A 12 -3.43 -11.19 0.50
N THR A 13 -4.31 -11.98 1.07
CA THR A 13 -5.70 -11.60 1.33
C THR A 13 -5.72 -10.61 2.49
N CYS A 14 -6.46 -9.51 2.36
CA CYS A 14 -6.62 -8.57 3.47
C CYS A 14 -7.53 -9.16 4.55
N PRO A 15 -7.18 -8.97 5.83
CA PRO A 15 -8.06 -9.36 6.93
C PRO A 15 -9.32 -8.48 6.91
N GLU A 16 -10.33 -8.93 7.65
CA GLU A 16 -11.55 -8.17 7.88
C GLU A 16 -11.24 -6.76 8.43
N GLY A 17 -12.00 -5.77 7.96
CA GLY A 17 -11.78 -4.36 8.29
C GLY A 17 -10.72 -3.63 7.45
N LYS A 18 -9.83 -4.33 6.72
CA LYS A 18 -8.80 -3.70 5.87
C LYS A 18 -9.20 -3.70 4.39
N ASN A 19 -10.06 -2.75 4.04
CA ASN A 19 -10.71 -2.66 2.72
C ASN A 19 -9.92 -1.85 1.68
N LEU A 20 -8.67 -1.47 1.96
CA LEU A 20 -7.78 -0.77 1.04
C LEU A 20 -6.42 -1.46 0.93
N CYS A 21 -5.83 -1.40 -0.25
CA CYS A 21 -4.41 -1.64 -0.45
C CYS A 21 -3.63 -0.32 -0.38
N TYR A 22 -2.35 -0.37 -0.01
CA TYR A 22 -1.49 0.82 -0.01
C TYR A 22 -0.07 0.53 -0.53
N LYS A 23 0.55 1.55 -1.14
CA LYS A 23 1.99 1.71 -1.37
C LYS A 23 2.50 2.87 -0.51
N MET A 24 3.60 2.66 0.20
CA MET A 24 4.31 3.69 0.95
C MET A 24 5.65 3.96 0.27
N PHE A 25 5.97 5.23 0.06
CA PHE A 25 7.21 5.70 -0.52
C PHE A 25 7.88 6.70 0.42
N MET A 26 9.21 6.72 0.44
CA MET A 26 9.93 7.89 0.94
C MET A 26 9.87 8.97 -0.13
N VAL A 27 9.68 10.23 0.27
CA VAL A 27 9.63 11.36 -0.69
C VAL A 27 10.97 11.49 -1.43
N SER A 28 12.10 11.16 -0.77
CA SER A 28 13.43 11.10 -1.39
C SER A 28 13.57 10.02 -2.48
N THR A 29 12.77 8.96 -2.42
CA THR A 29 12.79 7.83 -3.36
C THR A 29 11.37 7.45 -3.80
N SER A 30 10.69 8.40 -4.45
CA SER A 30 9.28 8.30 -4.81
C SER A 30 8.94 7.24 -5.89
N THR A 31 9.93 6.56 -6.46
CA THR A 31 9.77 5.49 -7.45
C THR A 31 9.76 4.09 -6.84
N VAL A 32 10.41 3.89 -5.69
CA VAL A 32 10.56 2.57 -5.06
C VAL A 32 9.73 2.52 -3.78
N PRO A 33 8.64 1.73 -3.75
CA PRO A 33 7.82 1.62 -2.55
C PRO A 33 8.61 0.88 -1.47
N VAL A 34 8.72 1.49 -0.29
CA VAL A 34 9.36 0.91 0.90
C VAL A 34 8.43 -0.07 1.63
N LYS A 35 7.11 0.02 1.39
CA LYS A 35 6.12 -0.90 1.99
C LYS A 35 4.87 -1.01 1.13
N ARG A 36 4.31 -2.21 1.09
CA ARG A 36 3.02 -2.54 0.44
C ARG A 36 2.18 -3.40 1.38
N GLY A 37 0.86 -3.21 1.39
CA GLY A 37 -0.02 -4.06 2.17
C GLY A 37 -1.48 -3.64 2.16
N CYS A 38 -2.21 -4.14 3.16
CA CYS A 38 -3.62 -3.81 3.40
C CYS A 38 -3.73 -2.81 4.55
N ILE A 39 -4.69 -1.90 4.46
CA ILE A 39 -5.02 -0.91 5.48
C ILE A 39 -6.54 -0.66 5.49
N ASP A 40 -7.04 -0.18 6.61
CA ASP A 40 -8.42 0.24 6.83
C ASP A 40 -8.65 1.69 6.36
N VAL A 41 -7.74 2.60 6.72
CA VAL A 41 -7.81 4.03 6.38
C VAL A 41 -6.52 4.47 5.67
N CYS A 42 -6.65 5.21 4.56
CA CYS A 42 -5.48 5.71 3.86
C CYS A 42 -4.75 6.78 4.69
N PRO A 43 -3.47 6.58 5.07
CA PRO A 43 -2.75 7.55 5.88
C PRO A 43 -2.54 8.85 5.12
N LYS A 44 -2.51 9.97 5.84
CA LYS A 44 -2.17 11.27 5.26
C LYS A 44 -0.69 11.29 4.86
N ASN A 45 -0.41 11.90 3.70
CA ASN A 45 0.97 12.17 3.29
C ASN A 45 1.66 13.12 4.28
N SER A 46 2.97 12.97 4.43
CA SER A 46 3.83 13.87 5.22
C SER A 46 4.95 14.43 4.36
N ALA A 47 5.80 15.29 4.94
CA ALA A 47 6.97 15.84 4.26
C ALA A 47 7.99 14.76 3.82
N LEU A 48 7.99 13.59 4.49
CA LEU A 48 8.97 12.52 4.25
C LEU A 48 8.36 11.27 3.64
N VAL A 49 7.05 11.06 3.77
CA VAL A 49 6.38 9.81 3.40
C VAL A 49 5.13 10.08 2.55
N LYS A 50 5.05 9.39 1.42
CA LYS A 50 3.89 9.40 0.53
C LYS A 50 3.17 8.06 0.57
N TYR A 51 1.85 8.11 0.70
CA TYR A 51 0.94 6.97 0.61
C TYR A 51 0.09 7.05 -0.66
N VAL A 52 -0.06 5.91 -1.33
CA VAL A 52 -0.98 5.73 -2.44
C VAL A 52 -1.87 4.56 -2.08
N CYS A 53 -3.18 4.81 -1.96
CA CYS A 53 -4.16 3.78 -1.60
C CYS A 53 -5.13 3.50 -2.74
N CYS A 54 -5.66 2.28 -2.79
CA CYS A 54 -6.59 1.83 -3.81
C CYS A 54 -7.47 0.68 -3.27
N SER A 55 -8.64 0.47 -3.85
CA SER A 55 -9.70 -0.44 -3.34
C SER A 55 -9.96 -1.66 -4.23
N THR A 56 -9.09 -1.94 -5.21
CA THR A 56 -9.24 -3.06 -6.15
C THR A 56 -8.17 -4.15 -5.92
N ASP A 57 -8.44 -5.37 -6.35
CA ASP A 57 -7.52 -6.49 -6.14
C ASP A 57 -6.16 -6.24 -6.83
N LYS A 58 -5.08 -6.42 -6.07
CA LYS A 58 -3.67 -6.33 -6.51
C LYS A 58 -3.27 -4.98 -7.10
N CYS A 59 -3.93 -3.90 -6.69
CA CYS A 59 -3.68 -2.56 -7.21
C CYS A 59 -2.40 -1.88 -6.64
N ASN A 60 -1.89 -2.35 -5.50
CA ASN A 60 -0.75 -1.75 -4.81
C ASN A 60 0.61 -2.42 -5.09
#